data_AF-A0AAE0A857-F1
#
_entry.id   AF-A0AAE0A857-F1
#
_cell.length_a   1.000
_cell.length_b   1.000
_cell.length_c   1.000
_cell.angle_alpha   90.00
_cell.angle_beta   90.00
_cell.angle_gamma   90.00
#
_symmetry.space_group_name_H-M   'P 1'
#
loop_
_entity.id
_entity.type
_entity.pdbx_description
1 polymer ?
#
loop_
_entity_poly.entity_id
_entity_poly.type
_entity_poly.pdbx_seq_one_letter_code
_entity_poly.pdbx_strand_id
1 'polypeptide(L)'
;MENRSFDHMIGWMKKINPEINGVDGSQSNPLSTTDPNLQKFFFNNTSHYVDPDPGHSFQAIREQIFGSNDTSANPPPMNGFAQQAFSMDPSKNMSQFVMNGFDPDKVAVYKTLVSEFAVFDRWFASVPSSTQPNRLFVHSGTSAGATSNIPAMLIKGYAQQTIFDNLWDTGLSFGIYFQNIPATLFYRNLRKLKYVPKFHPYGLSFKQDAKAGKLPNYTVVEQRYMDSKQEPGERRPSVARCVRGTDVCEGGVRDSEG
;
A
#
# COMPACT_ATOMS: atom_id res chain seq x y z
N MET A 1 0.17 -2.60 2.62
CA MET A 1 0.41 -2.53 1.16
C MET A 1 -0.60 -1.55 0.60
N GLU A 2 -0.15 -0.55 -0.15
CA GLU A 2 -1.07 0.46 -0.71
C GLU A 2 -1.71 -0.10 -1.97
N ASN A 3 -3.05 -0.09 -2.03
CA ASN A 3 -3.88 -0.47 -3.18
C ASN A 3 -3.60 -1.86 -3.79
N ARG A 4 -2.88 -2.75 -3.09
CA ARG A 4 -2.59 -4.12 -3.55
C ARG A 4 -3.02 -5.11 -2.48
N SER A 5 -3.63 -6.21 -2.92
CA SER A 5 -4.02 -7.30 -2.03
C SER A 5 -2.78 -8.00 -1.46
N PHE A 6 -2.99 -8.68 -0.33
CA PHE A 6 -1.99 -9.59 0.23
C PHE A 6 -1.51 -10.60 -0.80
N ASP A 7 -2.45 -11.23 -1.51
CA ASP A 7 -2.15 -12.25 -2.51
C ASP A 7 -1.30 -11.73 -3.67
N HIS A 8 -1.51 -10.47 -4.07
CA HIS A 8 -0.75 -9.83 -5.13
C HIS A 8 0.75 -9.75 -4.81
N MET A 9 1.13 -9.43 -3.57
CA MET A 9 2.53 -9.24 -3.19
C MET A 9 3.18 -10.48 -2.59
N ILE A 10 2.45 -11.22 -1.76
CA ILE A 10 3.00 -12.28 -0.92
C ILE A 10 2.18 -13.57 -0.90
N GLY A 11 1.07 -13.66 -1.65
CA GLY A 11 0.25 -14.88 -1.71
C GLY A 11 1.05 -16.11 -2.13
N TRP A 12 1.92 -15.97 -3.13
CA TRP A 12 2.74 -17.07 -3.64
C TRP A 12 3.90 -17.47 -2.73
N MET A 13 4.16 -16.72 -1.65
CA MET A 13 5.16 -17.07 -0.65
C MET A 13 4.77 -18.31 0.16
N LYS A 14 3.51 -18.78 0.05
CA LYS A 14 3.09 -20.09 0.57
C LYS A 14 3.96 -21.26 0.09
N LYS A 15 4.56 -21.14 -1.11
CA LYS A 15 5.53 -22.12 -1.63
C LYS A 15 6.84 -22.19 -0.83
N ILE A 16 7.19 -21.11 -0.14
CA ILE A 16 8.40 -20.96 0.68
C ILE A 16 8.08 -21.26 2.14
N ASN A 17 7.00 -20.66 2.67
CA ASN A 17 6.50 -20.93 4.01
C ASN A 17 5.03 -21.40 3.91
N PRO A 18 4.78 -22.73 4.03
CA PRO A 18 3.44 -23.30 3.95
C PRO A 18 2.46 -22.85 5.03
N GLU A 19 2.93 -22.25 6.13
CA GLU A 19 2.06 -21.72 7.20
C GLU A 19 1.33 -20.43 6.79
N ILE A 20 1.82 -19.75 5.73
CA ILE A 20 1.17 -18.56 5.20
C ILE A 20 -0.18 -18.92 4.60
N ASN A 21 -1.23 -18.21 5.02
CA ASN A 21 -2.53 -18.19 4.37
C ASN A 21 -2.47 -17.48 3.01
N GLY A 22 -1.80 -18.09 2.05
CA GLY A 22 -1.62 -17.61 0.69
C GLY A 22 -2.31 -18.50 -0.35
N VAL A 23 -1.87 -18.36 -1.60
CA VAL A 23 -2.52 -18.96 -2.78
C VAL A 23 -1.80 -20.23 -3.25
N ASP A 24 -2.55 -21.10 -3.92
CA ASP A 24 -2.05 -22.34 -4.54
C ASP A 24 -2.40 -22.45 -6.04
N GLY A 25 -3.08 -21.44 -6.59
CA GLY A 25 -3.50 -21.38 -7.99
C GLY A 25 -4.91 -21.90 -8.25
N SER A 26 -5.59 -22.42 -7.22
CA SER A 26 -7.01 -22.81 -7.33
C SER A 26 -7.97 -21.62 -7.22
N GLN A 27 -7.49 -20.49 -6.70
CA GLN A 27 -8.28 -19.27 -6.49
C GLN A 27 -8.65 -18.64 -7.83
N SER A 28 -9.90 -18.19 -7.95
CA SER A 28 -10.39 -17.52 -9.16
C SER A 28 -11.49 -16.51 -8.86
N ASN A 29 -11.73 -15.61 -9.80
CA ASN A 29 -12.88 -14.70 -9.81
C ASN A 29 -13.55 -14.70 -11.18
N PRO A 30 -14.90 -14.68 -11.23
CA PRO A 30 -15.61 -14.54 -12.50
C PRO A 30 -15.51 -13.11 -13.03
N LEU A 31 -15.63 -12.96 -14.36
CA LEU A 31 -15.78 -11.65 -15.01
C LEU A 31 -17.08 -10.95 -14.57
N SER A 32 -18.11 -11.73 -14.26
CA SER A 32 -19.40 -11.26 -13.72
C SER A 32 -19.92 -12.23 -12.67
N THR A 33 -20.39 -11.71 -11.55
CA THR A 33 -21.05 -12.50 -10.49
C THR A 33 -22.50 -12.85 -10.82
N THR A 34 -23.10 -12.20 -11.82
CA THR A 34 -24.48 -12.43 -12.26
C THR A 34 -24.58 -13.29 -13.51
N ASP A 35 -23.50 -13.46 -14.27
CA ASP A 35 -23.44 -14.34 -15.44
C ASP A 35 -22.30 -15.36 -15.30
N PRO A 36 -22.60 -16.60 -14.83
CA PRO A 36 -21.60 -17.62 -14.60
C PRO A 36 -21.01 -18.21 -15.89
N ASN A 37 -21.58 -17.92 -17.07
CA ASN A 37 -21.07 -18.38 -18.36
C ASN A 37 -19.91 -17.53 -18.86
N LEU A 38 -19.69 -16.35 -18.27
CA LEU A 38 -18.56 -15.52 -18.61
C LEU A 38 -17.24 -16.09 -18.06
N GLN A 39 -16.15 -15.63 -18.67
CA GLN A 39 -14.79 -16.05 -18.34
C GLN A 39 -14.51 -15.97 -16.84
N LYS A 40 -13.79 -16.97 -16.32
CA LYS A 40 -13.16 -16.94 -15.00
C LYS A 40 -11.68 -16.64 -15.14
N PHE A 41 -11.15 -15.86 -14.22
CA PHE A 41 -9.73 -15.54 -14.12
C PHE A 41 -9.16 -16.30 -12.92
N PHE A 42 -8.25 -17.24 -13.20
CA PHE A 42 -7.48 -17.92 -12.17
C PHE A 42 -6.32 -17.06 -11.71
N PHE A 43 -6.01 -17.13 -10.42
CA PHE A 43 -4.92 -16.37 -9.84
C PHE A 43 -3.58 -16.97 -10.24
N ASN A 44 -2.71 -16.17 -10.86
CA ASN A 44 -1.40 -16.58 -11.36
C ASN A 44 -0.24 -15.80 -10.70
N ASN A 45 1.01 -16.13 -11.04
CA ASN A 45 2.23 -15.51 -10.50
C ASN A 45 3.05 -14.72 -11.54
N THR A 46 2.40 -14.19 -12.58
CA THR A 46 3.08 -13.53 -13.72
C THR A 46 3.12 -12.01 -13.61
N SER A 47 2.90 -11.42 -12.43
CA SER A 47 3.05 -9.98 -12.23
C SER A 47 4.52 -9.55 -12.38
N HIS A 48 4.72 -8.47 -13.14
CA HIS A 48 6.04 -7.86 -13.38
C HIS A 48 6.17 -6.47 -12.77
N TYR A 49 5.06 -5.73 -12.74
CA TYR A 49 4.97 -4.37 -12.25
C TYR A 49 3.77 -4.27 -11.33
N VAL A 50 3.78 -3.25 -10.47
CA VAL A 50 2.62 -2.94 -9.64
C VAL A 50 1.55 -2.19 -10.41
N ASP A 51 1.85 -1.59 -11.57
CA ASP A 51 0.86 -0.94 -12.42
C ASP A 51 0.12 -1.96 -13.30
N PRO A 52 -1.16 -1.71 -13.63
CA PRO A 52 -2.01 -0.53 -13.31
C PRO A 52 -2.58 -0.47 -11.87
N ASP A 53 -3.11 0.70 -11.46
CA ASP A 53 -3.72 0.90 -10.15
C ASP A 53 -5.21 0.47 -10.11
N PRO A 54 -5.59 -0.53 -9.30
CA PRO A 54 -6.97 -0.98 -9.18
C PRO A 54 -7.82 -0.02 -8.37
N GLY A 55 -9.13 -0.18 -8.51
CA GLY A 55 -10.13 0.58 -7.77
C GLY A 55 -9.93 0.39 -6.27
N HIS A 56 -9.75 1.50 -5.56
CA HIS A 56 -9.52 1.52 -4.11
C HIS A 56 -10.39 2.59 -3.42
N SER A 57 -11.53 2.92 -4.04
CA SER A 57 -12.61 3.63 -3.37
C SER A 57 -13.39 2.69 -2.46
N PHE A 58 -14.16 3.24 -1.52
CA PHE A 58 -15.05 2.43 -0.67
C PHE A 58 -16.01 1.57 -1.50
N GLN A 59 -16.56 2.12 -2.58
CA GLN A 59 -17.49 1.42 -3.49
C GLN A 59 -16.78 0.29 -4.24
N ALA A 60 -15.58 0.55 -4.76
CA ALA A 60 -14.79 -0.46 -5.46
C ALA A 60 -14.42 -1.62 -4.52
N ILE A 61 -13.92 -1.32 -3.32
CA ILE A 61 -13.54 -2.35 -2.34
C ILE A 61 -14.76 -3.16 -1.90
N ARG A 62 -15.92 -2.51 -1.69
CA ARG A 62 -17.18 -3.22 -1.41
C ARG A 62 -17.53 -4.20 -2.54
N GLU A 63 -17.46 -3.76 -3.79
CA GLU A 63 -17.74 -4.62 -4.94
C GLU A 63 -16.72 -5.77 -5.03
N GLN A 64 -15.44 -5.53 -4.80
CA GLN A 64 -14.42 -6.59 -4.78
C GLN A 64 -14.72 -7.68 -3.74
N ILE A 65 -15.12 -7.28 -2.53
CA ILE A 65 -15.40 -8.17 -1.40
C ILE A 65 -16.72 -8.95 -1.61
N PHE A 66 -17.78 -8.30 -2.08
CA PHE A 66 -19.13 -8.88 -2.12
C PHE A 66 -19.63 -9.26 -3.51
N GLY A 67 -19.00 -8.76 -4.57
CA GLY A 67 -19.44 -8.95 -5.95
C GLY A 67 -20.75 -8.24 -6.31
N SER A 68 -21.37 -7.53 -5.37
CA SER A 68 -22.68 -6.91 -5.51
C SER A 68 -22.89 -5.76 -4.51
N ASN A 69 -24.05 -5.09 -4.59
CA ASN A 69 -24.49 -4.10 -3.61
C ASN A 69 -25.03 -4.70 -2.30
N ASP A 70 -25.31 -5.99 -2.28
CA ASP A 70 -25.70 -6.71 -1.08
C ASP A 70 -24.45 -7.10 -0.29
N THR A 71 -24.34 -6.58 0.94
CA THR A 71 -23.22 -6.83 1.86
C THR A 71 -23.61 -7.72 3.03
N SER A 72 -24.70 -8.49 2.92
CA SER A 72 -25.23 -9.34 3.99
C SER A 72 -24.50 -10.68 4.14
N ALA A 73 -23.79 -11.14 3.10
CA ALA A 73 -23.11 -12.43 3.10
C ALA A 73 -22.01 -12.52 4.18
N ASN A 74 -22.01 -13.62 4.95
CA ASN A 74 -21.00 -13.91 5.97
C ASN A 74 -20.63 -15.41 5.95
N PRO A 75 -19.39 -15.79 5.58
CA PRO A 75 -18.30 -14.90 5.17
C PRO A 75 -18.58 -14.19 3.83
N PRO A 76 -17.96 -13.02 3.57
CA PRO A 76 -18.06 -12.38 2.28
C PRO A 76 -17.46 -13.27 1.18
N PRO A 77 -18.03 -13.26 -0.04
CA PRO A 77 -17.68 -14.21 -1.10
C PRO A 77 -16.33 -13.96 -1.78
N MET A 78 -15.75 -12.75 -1.67
CA MET A 78 -14.45 -12.39 -2.26
C MET A 78 -14.36 -12.63 -3.78
N ASN A 79 -15.46 -12.42 -4.50
CA ASN A 79 -15.64 -12.85 -5.89
C ASN A 79 -15.82 -11.69 -6.90
N GLY A 80 -15.62 -10.44 -6.49
CA GLY A 80 -15.85 -9.27 -7.33
C GLY A 80 -14.61 -8.57 -7.87
N PHE A 81 -13.40 -9.07 -7.61
CA PHE A 81 -12.15 -8.42 -8.03
C PHE A 81 -12.03 -8.27 -9.55
N ALA A 82 -12.23 -9.35 -10.30
CA ALA A 82 -12.15 -9.30 -11.77
C ALA A 82 -13.29 -8.47 -12.39
N GLN A 83 -14.50 -8.54 -11.81
CA GLN A 83 -15.66 -7.75 -12.21
C GLN A 83 -15.43 -6.24 -12.00
N GLN A 84 -14.97 -5.85 -10.82
CA GLN A 84 -14.71 -4.44 -10.50
C GLN A 84 -13.57 -3.89 -11.37
N ALA A 85 -12.54 -4.69 -11.64
CA ALA A 85 -11.50 -4.32 -12.58
C ALA A 85 -12.03 -4.13 -14.02
N PHE A 86 -12.96 -4.98 -14.46
CA PHE A 86 -13.57 -4.90 -15.78
C PHE A 86 -14.42 -3.63 -15.96
N SER A 87 -15.06 -3.14 -14.88
CA SER A 87 -15.82 -1.89 -14.93
C SER A 87 -14.94 -0.65 -15.09
N MET A 88 -13.64 -0.75 -14.76
CA MET A 88 -12.64 0.29 -15.00
C MET A 88 -12.02 0.19 -16.39
N ASP A 89 -11.84 -1.03 -16.90
CA ASP A 89 -11.24 -1.31 -18.22
C ASP A 89 -11.91 -2.53 -18.86
N PRO A 90 -12.74 -2.32 -19.91
CA PRO A 90 -13.47 -3.39 -20.58
C PRO A 90 -12.59 -4.27 -21.48
N SER A 91 -11.27 -4.04 -21.57
CA SER A 91 -10.35 -4.86 -22.36
C SER A 91 -10.01 -6.21 -21.71
N LYS A 92 -10.45 -6.45 -20.46
CA LYS A 92 -10.10 -7.59 -19.59
C LYS A 92 -8.63 -7.61 -19.11
N ASN A 93 -7.78 -6.72 -19.62
CA ASN A 93 -6.38 -6.65 -19.18
C ASN A 93 -6.30 -6.33 -17.69
N MET A 94 -7.11 -5.37 -17.21
CA MET A 94 -7.20 -5.06 -15.79
C MET A 94 -7.70 -6.24 -14.95
N SER A 95 -8.72 -6.97 -15.42
CA SER A 95 -9.23 -8.16 -14.74
C SER A 95 -8.17 -9.26 -14.62
N GLN A 96 -7.38 -9.46 -15.67
CA GLN A 96 -6.26 -10.40 -15.65
C GLN A 96 -5.14 -9.93 -14.72
N PHE A 97 -4.89 -8.62 -14.68
CA PHE A 97 -3.86 -8.01 -13.83
C PHE A 97 -4.17 -8.14 -12.33
N VAL A 98 -5.39 -7.81 -11.91
CA VAL A 98 -5.77 -7.90 -10.48
C VAL A 98 -5.84 -9.36 -10.01
N MET A 99 -6.07 -10.30 -10.92
CA MET A 99 -6.03 -11.74 -10.67
C MET A 99 -4.64 -12.33 -10.92
N ASN A 100 -3.60 -11.57 -10.60
CA ASN A 100 -2.22 -11.99 -10.74
C ASN A 100 -1.41 -11.49 -9.55
N GLY A 101 -0.36 -12.21 -9.17
CA GLY A 101 0.56 -11.83 -8.11
C GLY A 101 2.01 -11.98 -8.54
N PHE A 102 2.92 -11.53 -7.68
CA PHE A 102 4.35 -11.68 -7.93
C PHE A 102 4.81 -13.09 -7.62
N ASP A 103 5.61 -13.65 -8.53
CA ASP A 103 6.48 -14.76 -8.18
C ASP A 103 7.47 -14.32 -7.08
N PRO A 104 7.74 -15.15 -6.05
CA PRO A 104 8.64 -14.80 -4.96
C PRO A 104 10.01 -14.25 -5.40
N ASP A 105 10.56 -14.75 -6.51
CA ASP A 105 11.87 -14.31 -7.00
C ASP A 105 11.84 -12.91 -7.66
N LYS A 106 10.65 -12.40 -8.00
CA LYS A 106 10.46 -11.02 -8.49
C LYS A 106 10.43 -9.99 -7.37
N VAL A 107 10.19 -10.41 -6.14
CA VAL A 107 10.10 -9.58 -4.94
C VAL A 107 11.06 -10.08 -3.87
N ALA A 108 12.33 -10.25 -4.25
CA ALA A 108 13.36 -10.91 -3.44
C ALA A 108 13.50 -10.35 -2.01
N VAL A 109 13.31 -9.05 -1.81
CA VAL A 109 13.32 -8.44 -0.47
C VAL A 109 12.19 -9.00 0.40
N TYR A 110 10.97 -9.09 -0.14
CA TYR A 110 9.84 -9.70 0.58
C TYR A 110 10.07 -11.18 0.80
N LYS A 111 10.62 -11.91 -0.18
CA LYS A 111 10.98 -13.32 -0.04
C LYS A 111 11.92 -13.54 1.16
N THR A 112 12.98 -12.73 1.29
CA THR A 112 13.89 -12.81 2.44
C THR A 112 13.18 -12.47 3.75
N LEU A 113 12.41 -11.37 3.80
CA LEU A 113 11.69 -10.99 5.02
C LEU A 113 10.71 -12.08 5.48
N VAL A 114 9.99 -12.70 4.55
CA VAL A 114 9.07 -13.80 4.83
C VAL A 114 9.79 -15.06 5.35
N SER A 115 11.02 -15.29 4.91
CA SER A 115 11.79 -16.48 5.30
C SER A 115 12.45 -16.32 6.68
N GLU A 116 12.80 -15.09 7.06
CA GLU A 116 13.63 -14.81 8.24
C GLU A 116 12.86 -14.15 9.39
N PHE A 117 11.63 -13.66 9.15
CA PHE A 117 10.84 -12.93 10.14
C PHE A 117 9.38 -13.41 10.19
N ALA A 118 8.69 -13.04 11.26
CA ALA A 118 7.26 -13.30 11.41
C ALA A 118 6.43 -12.51 10.39
N VAL A 119 5.42 -13.18 9.82
CA VAL A 119 4.48 -12.60 8.86
C VAL A 119 3.08 -12.63 9.48
N PHE A 120 2.40 -11.49 9.44
CA PHE A 120 0.98 -11.41 9.76
C PHE A 120 0.16 -11.57 8.48
N ASP A 121 -0.39 -12.76 8.25
CA ASP A 121 -1.19 -13.12 7.06
C ASP A 121 -2.69 -12.83 7.20
N ARG A 122 -3.07 -12.22 8.33
CA ARG A 122 -4.41 -11.70 8.62
C ARG A 122 -4.35 -10.26 9.15
N TRP A 123 -3.49 -9.45 8.51
CA TRP A 123 -3.38 -8.01 8.78
C TRP A 123 -4.24 -7.22 7.80
N PHE A 124 -5.37 -6.69 8.28
CA PHE A 124 -6.34 -5.98 7.45
C PHE A 124 -6.15 -4.46 7.51
N ALA A 125 -6.55 -3.79 6.43
CA ALA A 125 -6.74 -2.34 6.43
C ALA A 125 -7.78 -1.96 7.51
N SER A 126 -7.57 -0.86 8.22
CA SER A 126 -8.47 -0.45 9.31
C SER A 126 -9.85 -0.03 8.81
N VAL A 127 -9.94 0.45 7.57
CA VAL A 127 -11.18 0.80 6.91
C VAL A 127 -11.11 0.39 5.42
N PRO A 128 -12.17 -0.20 4.83
CA PRO A 128 -12.21 -0.56 3.40
C PRO A 128 -12.39 0.70 2.53
N SER A 129 -11.37 1.56 2.49
CA SER A 129 -11.42 2.89 1.88
C SER A 129 -10.06 3.26 1.29
N SER A 130 -9.99 4.44 0.66
CA SER A 130 -8.81 4.98 0.00
C SER A 130 -7.61 5.16 0.93
N THR A 131 -6.48 5.49 0.32
CA THR A 131 -5.17 5.64 0.97
C THR A 131 -5.19 6.47 2.26
N GLN A 132 -5.71 7.70 2.21
CA GLN A 132 -5.53 8.63 3.33
C GLN A 132 -6.29 8.21 4.59
N PRO A 133 -7.56 7.77 4.53
CA PRO A 133 -8.24 7.19 5.69
C PRO A 133 -7.43 6.09 6.38
N ASN A 134 -6.85 5.15 5.63
CA ASN A 134 -6.03 4.07 6.22
C ASN A 134 -4.71 4.57 6.82
N ARG A 135 -4.03 5.52 6.17
CA ARG A 135 -2.83 6.15 6.74
C ARG A 135 -3.13 6.89 8.05
N LEU A 136 -4.32 7.49 8.18
CA LEU A 136 -4.72 8.17 9.41
C LEU A 136 -4.79 7.20 10.61
N PHE A 137 -5.23 5.95 10.41
CA PHE A 137 -5.30 4.97 11.50
C PHE A 137 -3.94 4.64 12.10
N VAL A 138 -2.86 4.65 11.31
CA VAL A 138 -1.51 4.25 11.75
C VAL A 138 -1.04 5.06 12.97
N HIS A 139 -1.34 6.36 13.01
CA HIS A 139 -0.87 7.24 14.09
C HIS A 139 -1.98 7.77 15.00
N SER A 140 -3.26 7.55 14.70
CA SER A 140 -4.37 8.01 15.55
C SER A 140 -5.44 6.98 15.88
N GLY A 141 -5.37 5.76 15.33
CA GLY A 141 -6.39 4.73 15.58
C GLY A 141 -7.79 5.08 15.04
N THR A 142 -7.91 6.11 14.21
CA THR A 142 -9.16 6.57 13.59
C THR A 142 -8.87 7.38 12.33
N SER A 143 -9.82 7.41 11.38
CA SER A 143 -9.83 8.34 10.23
C SER A 143 -10.63 9.63 10.48
N ALA A 144 -11.16 9.82 11.70
CA ALA A 144 -12.15 10.85 12.04
C ALA A 144 -13.35 10.89 11.08
N GLY A 145 -13.80 9.71 10.65
CA GLY A 145 -14.97 9.55 9.77
C GLY A 145 -14.69 9.73 8.29
N ALA A 146 -13.44 9.99 7.88
CA ALA A 146 -13.10 10.06 6.47
C ALA A 146 -13.20 8.67 5.81
N THR A 147 -13.90 8.61 4.66
CA THR A 147 -14.08 7.42 3.81
C THR A 147 -13.53 7.62 2.40
N SER A 148 -12.81 8.72 2.17
CA SER A 148 -12.11 9.04 0.93
C SER A 148 -11.00 10.06 1.18
N ASN A 149 -10.21 10.35 0.15
CA ASN A 149 -9.22 11.43 0.19
C ASN A 149 -9.94 12.78 0.05
N ILE A 150 -10.11 13.54 1.15
CA ILE A 150 -10.82 14.84 1.16
C ILE A 150 -9.79 15.99 1.14
N PRO A 151 -9.54 16.69 0.01
CA PRO A 151 -8.46 17.67 -0.10
C PRO A 151 -8.56 18.82 0.90
N ALA A 152 -9.77 19.36 1.10
CA ALA A 152 -10.02 20.43 2.08
C ALA A 152 -9.63 20.01 3.51
N MET A 153 -9.82 18.75 3.88
CA MET A 153 -9.43 18.22 5.18
C MET A 153 -7.93 17.96 5.30
N LEU A 154 -7.26 17.55 4.22
CA LEU A 154 -5.80 17.44 4.19
C LEU A 154 -5.15 18.82 4.39
N ILE A 155 -5.71 19.87 3.74
CA ILE A 155 -5.26 21.25 3.91
C ILE A 155 -5.57 21.77 5.32
N LYS A 156 -6.79 21.59 5.83
CA LYS A 156 -7.19 22.03 7.18
C LYS A 156 -6.44 21.29 8.29
N GLY A 157 -6.07 20.04 8.03
CA GLY A 157 -5.50 19.11 8.99
C GLY A 157 -6.58 18.43 9.84
N TYR A 158 -6.44 17.13 10.01
CA TYR A 158 -7.29 16.30 10.85
C TYR A 158 -7.01 16.56 12.35
N ALA A 159 -8.08 16.74 13.13
CA ALA A 159 -8.00 17.24 14.50
C ALA A 159 -7.81 16.16 15.58
N GLN A 160 -7.87 14.88 15.21
CA GLN A 160 -7.69 13.76 16.12
C GLN A 160 -6.34 13.81 16.85
N GLN A 161 -6.35 13.30 18.08
CA GLN A 161 -5.13 13.04 18.85
C GLN A 161 -4.32 11.94 18.18
N THR A 162 -3.00 12.07 18.25
CA THR A 162 -2.06 11.11 17.67
C THR A 162 -1.21 10.46 18.75
N ILE A 163 -0.55 9.35 18.43
CA ILE A 163 0.48 8.75 19.28
C ILE A 163 1.60 9.74 19.61
N PHE A 164 1.91 10.68 18.70
CA PHE A 164 2.92 11.71 18.93
C PHE A 164 2.54 12.67 20.07
N ASP A 165 1.25 12.97 20.22
CA ASP A 165 0.76 13.76 21.35
C ASP A 165 0.95 12.98 22.67
N ASN A 166 0.62 11.68 22.68
CA ASN A 166 0.80 10.83 23.87
C ASN A 166 2.28 10.68 24.25
N LEU A 167 3.17 10.51 23.28
CA LEU A 167 4.62 10.42 23.51
C LEU A 167 5.16 11.73 24.08
N TRP A 168 4.72 12.86 23.53
CA TRP A 168 5.09 14.18 24.05
C TRP A 168 4.66 14.37 25.51
N ASP A 169 3.40 14.05 25.82
CA ASP A 169 2.84 14.26 27.16
C ASP A 169 3.46 13.33 28.22
N THR A 170 3.99 12.17 27.79
CA THR A 170 4.70 11.22 28.65
C THR A 170 6.22 11.46 28.73
N GLY A 171 6.74 12.49 28.06
CA GLY A 171 8.17 12.79 28.02
C GLY A 171 9.01 11.83 27.18
N LEU A 172 8.37 10.96 26.39
CA LEU A 172 9.05 10.06 25.45
C LEU A 172 9.41 10.80 24.15
N SER A 173 10.54 10.42 23.58
CA SER A 173 11.03 11.02 22.35
C SER A 173 10.40 10.37 21.11
N PHE A 174 10.13 11.19 20.10
CA PHE A 174 9.79 10.70 18.76
C PHE A 174 10.52 11.48 17.68
N GLY A 175 10.64 10.91 16.49
CA GLY A 175 11.24 11.54 15.32
C GLY A 175 10.60 11.05 14.03
N ILE A 176 10.37 11.98 13.11
CA ILE A 176 9.76 11.73 11.80
C ILE A 176 10.81 12.05 10.75
N TYR A 177 11.33 11.02 10.10
CA TYR A 177 12.32 11.11 9.02
C TYR A 177 11.60 11.07 7.68
N PHE A 178 11.71 12.12 6.89
CA PHE A 178 10.94 12.28 5.67
C PHE A 178 11.82 12.74 4.50
N GLN A 179 11.39 12.42 3.28
CA GLN A 179 12.12 12.79 2.06
C GLN A 179 11.58 14.06 1.39
N ASN A 180 10.25 14.27 1.40
CA ASN A 180 9.60 15.41 0.73
C ASN A 180 8.70 16.21 1.69
N ILE A 181 7.37 16.09 1.57
CA ILE A 181 6.43 16.69 2.52
C ILE A 181 5.95 15.57 3.43
N PRO A 182 6.13 15.68 4.76
CA PRO A 182 5.67 14.64 5.68
C PRO A 182 4.14 14.51 5.63
N ALA A 183 3.63 13.32 5.32
CA ALA A 183 2.21 12.99 5.35
C ALA A 183 1.63 13.10 6.77
N THR A 184 2.46 12.95 7.81
CA THR A 184 2.09 13.25 9.20
C THR A 184 1.67 14.71 9.42
N LEU A 185 2.01 15.65 8.53
CA LEU A 185 1.46 17.01 8.59
C LEU A 185 -0.03 17.08 8.21
N PHE A 186 -0.65 16.01 7.74
CA PHE A 186 -2.11 15.93 7.61
C PHE A 186 -2.81 15.89 8.98
N TYR A 187 -2.11 15.60 10.07
CA TYR A 187 -2.63 15.84 11.42
C TYR A 187 -2.40 17.29 11.83
N ARG A 188 -3.46 18.00 12.19
CA ARG A 188 -3.39 19.40 12.61
C ARG A 188 -2.47 19.60 13.82
N ASN A 189 -2.46 18.64 14.76
CA ASN A 189 -1.63 18.71 15.96
C ASN A 189 -0.12 18.70 15.64
N LEU A 190 0.29 17.99 14.59
CA LEU A 190 1.70 17.87 14.18
C LEU A 190 2.25 19.16 13.57
N ARG A 191 1.40 20.16 13.33
CA ARG A 191 1.78 21.49 12.84
C ARG A 191 2.11 22.48 13.95
N LYS A 192 1.99 22.09 15.22
CA LYS A 192 2.34 22.94 16.37
C LYS A 192 3.86 23.15 16.42
N LEU A 193 4.30 24.37 16.73
CA LEU A 193 5.72 24.75 16.77
C LEU A 193 6.58 23.84 17.67
N LYS A 194 6.01 23.32 18.76
CA LYS A 194 6.70 22.40 19.68
C LYS A 194 7.20 21.10 19.01
N TYR A 195 6.59 20.69 17.90
CA TYR A 195 6.96 19.48 17.17
C TYR A 195 7.92 19.74 16.00
N VAL A 196 8.17 20.99 15.62
CA VAL A 196 9.09 21.33 14.51
C VAL A 196 10.46 20.65 14.65
N PRO A 197 11.09 20.60 15.85
CA PRO A 197 12.38 19.93 16.02
C PRO A 197 12.33 18.40 15.90
N LYS A 198 11.15 17.79 15.70
CA LYS A 198 10.96 16.33 15.58
C LYS A 198 10.90 15.85 14.13
N PHE A 199 10.97 16.78 13.17
CA PHE A 199 11.00 16.48 11.74
C PHE A 199 12.43 16.53 11.23
N HIS A 200 12.88 15.45 10.59
CA HIS A 200 14.26 15.28 10.15
C HIS A 200 14.32 14.87 8.67
N PRO A 201 15.25 15.42 7.88
CA PRO A 201 15.46 14.94 6.52
C PRO A 201 16.03 13.52 6.53
N TYR A 202 15.39 12.59 5.81
CA TYR A 202 15.76 11.17 5.80
C TYR A 202 17.21 10.93 5.33
N GLY A 203 17.60 11.52 4.20
CA GLY A 203 18.88 11.21 3.54
C GLY A 203 20.12 11.52 4.38
N LEU A 204 20.05 12.54 5.23
CA LEU A 204 21.15 12.97 6.10
C LEU A 204 21.01 12.40 7.51
N SER A 205 19.86 12.63 8.15
CA SER A 205 19.73 12.43 9.59
C SER A 205 19.49 10.97 9.97
N PHE A 206 18.67 10.23 9.20
CA PHE A 206 18.26 8.89 9.63
C PHE A 206 19.45 7.93 9.79
N LYS A 207 20.32 7.86 8.77
CA LYS A 207 21.49 6.98 8.80
C LYS A 207 22.49 7.39 9.89
N GLN A 208 22.65 8.69 10.13
CA GLN A 208 23.56 9.20 11.16
C GLN A 208 23.05 8.87 12.55
N ASP A 209 21.77 9.14 12.83
CA ASP A 209 21.15 8.85 14.12
C ASP A 209 21.09 7.35 14.41
N ALA A 210 20.75 6.54 13.39
CA ALA A 210 20.78 5.08 13.49
C ALA A 210 22.18 4.56 13.82
N LYS A 211 23.22 5.02 13.08
CA LYS A 211 24.61 4.61 13.32
C LYS A 211 25.12 5.05 14.69
N ALA A 212 24.68 6.20 15.18
CA ALA A 212 25.09 6.75 16.47
C ALA A 212 24.27 6.21 17.66
N GLY A 213 23.26 5.36 17.43
CA GLY A 213 22.36 4.88 18.48
C GLY A 213 21.49 5.98 19.09
N LYS A 214 21.18 7.03 18.31
CA LYS A 214 20.44 8.23 18.74
C LYS A 214 18.98 8.26 18.28
N LEU A 215 18.48 7.16 17.72
CA LEU A 215 17.08 7.10 17.30
C LEU A 215 16.16 7.28 18.52
N PRO A 216 15.08 8.07 18.39
CA PRO A 216 14.12 8.29 19.47
C PRO A 216 13.30 7.02 19.78
N ASN A 217 12.58 7.05 20.91
CA ASN A 217 11.73 5.95 21.37
C ASN A 217 10.73 5.50 20.29
N TYR A 218 10.19 6.44 19.53
CA TYR A 218 9.33 6.17 18.38
C TYR A 218 9.87 6.86 17.12
N THR A 219 10.30 6.07 16.15
CA THR A 219 10.88 6.56 14.89
C THR A 219 9.96 6.22 13.73
N VAL A 220 9.57 7.24 12.96
CA VAL A 220 8.80 7.07 11.72
C VAL A 220 9.72 7.37 10.54
N VAL A 221 9.79 6.46 9.58
CA VAL A 221 10.45 6.67 8.29
C VAL A 221 9.35 6.78 7.24
N GLU A 222 9.17 7.97 6.70
CA GLU A 222 8.17 8.22 5.67
C GLU A 222 8.72 8.00 4.26
N GLN A 223 7.88 7.40 3.43
CA GLN A 223 8.17 7.19 2.02
C GLN A 223 8.23 8.51 1.25
N ARG A 224 8.89 8.48 0.09
CA ARG A 224 8.77 9.55 -0.89
C ARG A 224 7.43 9.46 -1.62
N TYR A 225 6.43 10.23 -1.15
CA TYR A 225 5.08 10.20 -1.71
C TYR A 225 4.90 11.00 -3.00
N MET A 226 5.72 12.03 -3.23
CA MET A 226 5.59 12.95 -4.38
C MET A 226 6.69 12.69 -5.40
N ASP A 227 6.31 12.54 -6.65
CA ASP A 227 7.23 12.49 -7.78
C ASP A 227 7.87 13.87 -8.03
N SER A 228 9.13 13.89 -8.43
CA SER A 228 9.78 15.05 -9.03
C SER A 228 10.54 14.62 -10.28
N LYS A 229 10.82 15.57 -11.18
CA LYS A 229 11.56 15.29 -12.44
C LYS A 229 12.97 14.70 -12.20
N GLN A 230 13.56 14.93 -11.03
CA GLN A 230 14.89 14.42 -10.68
C GLN A 230 14.82 13.15 -9.81
N GLU A 231 13.69 12.94 -9.13
CA GLU A 231 13.52 11.88 -8.15
C GLU A 231 12.08 11.37 -8.17
N PRO A 232 11.81 10.21 -8.79
CA PRO A 232 10.50 9.57 -8.75
C PRO A 232 10.10 9.22 -7.30
N GLY A 233 8.80 9.26 -7.02
CA GLY A 233 8.20 8.76 -5.81
C GLY A 233 8.38 7.25 -5.68
N GLU A 234 8.36 6.76 -4.45
CA GLU A 234 8.64 5.35 -4.11
C GLU A 234 7.49 4.37 -4.48
N ARG A 235 6.64 4.72 -5.46
CA ARG A 235 5.60 3.83 -5.99
C ARG A 235 6.15 2.71 -6.87
N ARG A 236 7.45 2.70 -7.19
CA ARG A 236 8.05 1.73 -8.09
C ARG A 236 8.81 0.64 -7.32
N PRO A 237 8.45 -0.65 -7.44
CA PRO A 237 9.46 -1.68 -7.47
C PRO A 237 10.14 -1.59 -8.85
N SER A 238 11.07 -0.65 -9.01
CA SER A 238 11.97 -0.69 -10.16
C SER A 238 12.96 -1.82 -9.92
N VAL A 239 12.64 -3.01 -10.44
CA VAL A 239 13.66 -4.04 -10.65
C VAL A 239 14.51 -3.59 -11.83
N ALA A 240 15.46 -2.68 -11.57
CA ALA A 240 16.52 -2.41 -12.53
C ALA A 240 17.48 -3.61 -12.49
N ARG A 241 17.37 -4.50 -13.47
CA ARG A 241 18.33 -5.58 -13.68
C ARG A 241 19.57 -4.96 -14.32
N CYS A 242 20.53 -4.48 -13.53
CA CYS A 242 21.85 -4.14 -14.06
C CYS A 242 22.55 -5.45 -14.47
N VAL A 243 22.61 -5.73 -15.77
CA VAL A 243 23.56 -6.70 -16.32
C VAL A 243 24.93 -6.03 -16.27
N ARG A 244 25.92 -6.68 -15.64
CA ARG A 244 27.30 -6.16 -15.60
C ARG A 244 27.80 -5.99 -17.04
N GLY A 245 28.14 -4.75 -17.43
CA GLY A 245 28.97 -4.48 -18.61
C GLY A 245 28.36 -3.65 -19.75
N THR A 246 27.18 -3.04 -19.60
CA THR A 246 26.62 -2.14 -20.65
C THR A 246 25.98 -0.89 -20.04
N ASP A 247 26.44 0.30 -20.45
CA ASP A 247 25.98 1.63 -19.99
C ASP A 247 24.63 2.08 -20.61
N VAL A 248 23.68 1.16 -20.81
CA VAL A 248 22.38 1.49 -21.39
C VAL A 248 21.26 0.90 -20.53
N CYS A 249 20.58 1.77 -19.79
CA CYS A 249 19.30 1.48 -19.15
C CYS A 249 18.18 2.05 -20.03
N GLU A 250 17.56 1.24 -20.89
CA GLU A 250 16.36 1.66 -21.63
C GLU A 250 15.10 1.44 -20.77
N GLY A 251 14.29 2.50 -20.65
CA GLY A 251 13.04 2.46 -19.89
C GLY A 251 12.33 3.81 -19.87
N GLY A 252 11.98 4.35 -21.04
CA GLY A 252 11.10 5.50 -21.16
C GLY A 252 9.64 5.05 -21.25
N VAL A 253 8.76 5.57 -20.39
CA VAL A 253 7.31 5.52 -20.61
C VAL A 253 6.72 6.89 -20.26
N ARG A 254 5.85 7.33 -21.18
CA ARG A 254 5.18 8.61 -21.27
C ARG A 254 4.25 8.88 -20.09
N ASP A 255 4.25 10.13 -19.65
CA ASP A 255 3.27 10.71 -18.76
C ASP A 255 1.87 10.67 -19.41
N SER A 256 0.87 10.25 -18.65
CA SER A 256 -0.52 10.58 -18.92
C SER A 256 -1.09 11.22 -17.66
N GLU A 257 -0.98 12.54 -17.59
CA GLU A 257 -1.85 13.37 -16.75
C GLU A 257 -3.26 13.37 -17.37
N GLY A 258 -4.25 13.11 -16.53
CA GLY A 258 -5.69 13.18 -16.82
C GLY A 258 -6.47 13.09 -15.51
#